data_AF-A0A9D7DCE5-F1
#
_entry.id   AF-A0A9D7DCE5-F1
#
_cell.length_a   1.000
_cell.length_b   1.000
_cell.length_c   1.000
_cell.angle_alpha   90.00
_cell.angle_beta   90.00
_cell.angle_gamma   90.00
#
_symmetry.space_group_name_H-M   'P 1'
#
loop_
_entity.id
_entity.type
_entity.pdbx_description
1 polymer ?
#
loop_
_entity_poly.entity_id
_entity_poly.type
_entity_poly.pdbx_seq_one_letter_code
_entity_poly.pdbx_strand_id
1 'polypeptide(L)'
;MNTPLRLAIVEDLPQMRQYLRNVIARAEDMELVAEYKSAEEAFPAITEMKADVVISDIGLPGANGIELLRKLRPFMPRAQFMVFTVHDDDLRVFEALKAGANSYMLKSSAPIAILEGVRELMHGGAPMSASVARRLVDHLRPTSSTTANDHEALTPREKRCWINLPKDCSIRRSHSRKVCP
;
A
#
# COMPACT_ATOMS: atom_id res chain seq x y z
N MET A 1 -28.17 -7.94 -18.54
CA MET A 1 -27.32 -6.77 -18.76
C MET A 1 -26.42 -6.66 -17.54
N ASN A 2 -25.11 -6.82 -17.71
CA ASN A 2 -24.17 -6.71 -16.59
C ASN A 2 -24.06 -5.22 -16.23
N THR A 3 -24.15 -4.87 -14.95
CA THR A 3 -23.92 -3.49 -14.49
C THR A 3 -22.48 -3.09 -14.83
N PRO A 4 -22.23 -1.89 -15.41
CA PRO A 4 -20.87 -1.46 -15.71
C PRO A 4 -20.06 -1.27 -14.43
N LEU A 5 -18.75 -1.50 -14.52
CA LEU A 5 -17.81 -1.27 -13.43
C LEU A 5 -17.69 0.24 -13.16
N ARG A 6 -17.83 0.64 -11.91
CA ARG A 6 -17.78 2.05 -11.49
C ARG A 6 -16.35 2.45 -11.17
N LEU A 7 -15.80 3.37 -11.94
CA LEU A 7 -14.44 3.86 -11.78
C LEU A 7 -14.42 5.28 -11.22
N ALA A 8 -13.45 5.58 -10.34
CA ALA A 8 -13.13 6.94 -9.93
C ALA A 8 -11.65 7.26 -10.19
N ILE A 9 -11.35 8.50 -10.56
CA ILE A 9 -9.98 8.96 -10.85
C ILE A 9 -9.54 10.01 -9.83
N VAL A 10 -8.30 9.91 -9.34
CA VAL A 10 -7.62 10.96 -8.57
C VAL A 10 -6.29 11.28 -9.24
N GLU A 11 -6.20 12.44 -9.90
CA GLU A 11 -5.07 12.83 -10.75
C GLU A 11 -4.97 14.36 -10.80
N ASP A 12 -3.83 14.98 -10.53
CA ASP A 12 -3.75 16.44 -10.54
C ASP A 12 -3.62 17.02 -11.95
N LEU A 13 -2.97 16.31 -12.88
CA LEU A 13 -2.73 16.79 -14.24
C LEU A 13 -4.01 16.72 -15.10
N PRO A 14 -4.57 17.86 -15.55
CA PRO A 14 -5.82 17.89 -16.32
C PRO A 14 -5.77 17.05 -17.61
N GLN A 15 -4.62 17.05 -18.28
CA GLN A 15 -4.41 16.29 -19.52
C GLN A 15 -4.45 14.78 -19.25
N MET A 16 -3.88 14.32 -18.14
CA MET A 16 -3.88 12.90 -17.76
C MET A 16 -5.26 12.44 -17.31
N ARG A 17 -5.97 13.25 -16.54
CA ARG A 17 -7.37 13.00 -16.17
C ARG A 17 -8.26 12.89 -17.42
N GLN A 18 -8.08 13.79 -18.38
CA GLN A 18 -8.78 13.74 -19.68
C GLN A 18 -8.44 12.48 -20.47
N TYR A 19 -7.16 12.12 -20.51
CA TYR A 19 -6.72 10.89 -21.14
C TYR A 19 -7.41 9.67 -20.52
N LEU A 20 -7.38 9.50 -19.20
CA LEU A 20 -8.02 8.38 -18.51
C LEU A 20 -9.53 8.34 -18.76
N ARG A 21 -10.21 9.50 -18.70
CA ARG A 21 -11.64 9.60 -19.04
C ARG A 21 -11.93 9.11 -20.45
N ASN A 22 -11.13 9.52 -21.43
CA ASN A 22 -11.28 9.10 -22.82
C ASN A 22 -11.01 7.59 -22.99
N VAL A 23 -10.07 7.03 -22.25
CA VAL A 23 -9.79 5.59 -22.26
C VAL A 23 -10.97 4.80 -21.69
N ILE A 24 -11.48 5.20 -20.52
CA ILE A 24 -12.62 4.54 -19.86
C ILE A 24 -13.88 4.64 -20.70
N ALA A 25 -14.16 5.81 -21.30
CA ALA A 25 -15.34 6.03 -22.14
C ALA A 25 -15.42 5.15 -23.41
N ARG A 26 -14.31 4.49 -23.79
CA ARG A 26 -14.27 3.55 -24.91
C ARG A 26 -14.65 2.13 -24.52
N ALA A 27 -14.78 1.85 -23.22
CA ALA A 27 -15.15 0.55 -22.70
C ALA A 27 -16.65 0.53 -22.36
N GLU A 28 -17.41 -0.39 -22.97
CA GLU A 28 -18.86 -0.52 -22.72
C GLU A 28 -19.18 -1.12 -21.35
N ASP A 29 -18.21 -1.80 -20.73
CA ASP A 29 -18.33 -2.48 -19.44
C ASP A 29 -17.86 -1.63 -18.26
N MET A 30 -17.56 -0.35 -18.46
CA MET A 30 -17.03 0.56 -17.44
C MET A 30 -17.71 1.93 -17.51
N GLU A 31 -17.86 2.59 -16.37
CA GLU A 31 -18.35 3.95 -16.26
C GLU A 31 -17.47 4.78 -15.32
N LEU A 32 -17.14 6.01 -15.70
CA LEU A 32 -16.48 6.96 -14.80
C LEU A 32 -17.53 7.66 -13.94
N VAL A 33 -17.55 7.38 -12.64
CA VAL A 33 -18.52 7.97 -11.71
C VAL A 33 -18.04 9.25 -11.06
N ALA A 34 -16.72 9.43 -10.91
CA ALA A 34 -16.15 10.63 -10.31
C ALA A 34 -14.70 10.87 -10.73
N GLU A 35 -14.28 12.13 -10.69
CA GLU A 35 -12.91 12.55 -10.90
C GLU A 35 -12.54 13.66 -9.92
N TYR A 36 -11.31 13.62 -9.42
CA TYR A 36 -10.79 14.55 -8.42
C TYR A 36 -9.38 15.02 -8.81
N LYS A 37 -9.04 16.27 -8.50
CA LYS A 37 -7.71 16.85 -8.77
C LYS A 37 -6.74 16.72 -7.61
N SER A 38 -7.20 16.33 -6.43
CA SER A 38 -6.32 16.11 -5.28
C SER A 38 -6.90 15.09 -4.30
N ALA A 39 -6.04 14.59 -3.40
CA ALA A 39 -6.44 13.66 -2.36
C ALA A 39 -7.42 14.29 -1.35
N GLU A 40 -7.27 15.58 -1.07
CA GLU A 40 -8.13 16.34 -0.15
C GLU A 40 -9.55 16.51 -0.70
N GLU A 41 -9.68 16.64 -2.03
CA GLU A 41 -10.98 16.68 -2.70
C GLU A 41 -11.62 15.30 -2.77
N ALA A 42 -10.82 14.27 -3.06
CA ALA A 42 -11.28 12.90 -3.20
C ALA A 42 -11.79 12.32 -1.87
N PHE A 43 -11.02 12.45 -0.78
CA PHE A 43 -11.31 11.78 0.48
C PHE A 43 -12.74 11.97 1.03
N PRO A 44 -13.29 13.19 1.12
CA PRO A 44 -14.62 13.39 1.69
C PRO A 44 -15.77 12.88 0.80
N ALA A 45 -15.58 12.79 -0.52
CA ALA A 45 -16.65 12.54 -1.47
C ALA A 45 -16.62 11.15 -2.12
N ILE A 46 -15.44 10.56 -2.32
CA ILE A 46 -15.27 9.34 -3.12
C ILE A 46 -15.96 8.11 -2.53
N THR A 47 -16.13 8.07 -1.20
CA THR A 47 -16.80 6.97 -0.48
C THR A 47 -18.29 6.89 -0.82
N GLU A 48 -18.93 8.01 -1.14
CA GLU A 48 -20.34 8.08 -1.53
C GLU A 48 -20.55 7.61 -2.98
N MET A 49 -19.51 7.69 -3.80
CA MET A 49 -19.57 7.36 -5.22
C MET A 49 -19.63 5.85 -5.50
N LYS A 50 -19.46 5.00 -4.48
CA LYS A 50 -19.51 3.53 -4.61
C LYS A 50 -18.67 3.03 -5.79
N ALA A 51 -17.46 3.56 -5.96
CA ALA A 51 -16.56 3.11 -7.00
C ALA A 51 -16.09 1.68 -6.70
N ASP A 52 -16.11 0.83 -7.72
CA ASP A 52 -15.54 -0.51 -7.68
C ASP A 52 -14.02 -0.44 -7.80
N VAL A 53 -13.51 0.49 -8.61
CA VAL A 53 -12.08 0.74 -8.80
C VAL A 53 -11.75 2.22 -8.65
N VAL A 54 -10.74 2.51 -7.83
CA VAL A 54 -10.16 3.86 -7.70
C VAL A 54 -8.79 3.86 -8.36
N ILE A 55 -8.65 4.64 -9.43
CA ILE A 55 -7.39 4.90 -10.12
C ILE A 55 -6.79 6.17 -9.51
N SER A 56 -5.65 6.05 -8.82
CA SER A 56 -5.01 7.18 -8.14
C SER A 56 -3.56 7.33 -8.58
N ASP A 57 -3.16 8.56 -8.88
CA ASP A 57 -1.74 8.89 -8.86
C ASP A 57 -1.24 8.94 -7.41
N ILE A 58 0.04 8.61 -7.21
CA ILE A 58 0.76 8.80 -5.95
C ILE A 58 1.56 10.11 -5.94
N GLY A 59 1.83 10.68 -7.11
CA GLY A 59 2.56 11.94 -7.30
C GLY A 59 1.71 13.20 -7.07
N LEU A 60 0.56 13.10 -6.39
CA LEU A 60 -0.33 14.23 -6.16
C LEU A 60 0.36 15.32 -5.32
N PRO A 61 0.13 16.61 -5.62
CA PRO A 61 0.61 17.71 -4.79
C PRO A 61 -0.15 17.74 -3.46
N GLY A 62 0.57 18.01 -2.36
CA GLY A 62 -0.03 18.01 -1.02
C GLY A 62 -0.05 16.62 -0.39
N ALA A 63 -1.24 16.09 -0.07
CA ALA A 63 -1.37 14.75 0.47
C ALA A 63 -1.04 13.68 -0.60
N ASN A 64 -0.16 12.76 -0.23
CA ASN A 64 0.32 11.70 -1.12
C ASN A 64 -0.82 10.71 -1.44
N GLY A 65 -0.92 10.24 -2.69
CA GLY A 65 -1.91 9.23 -3.08
C GLY A 65 -1.84 7.92 -2.29
N ILE A 66 -0.65 7.57 -1.76
CA ILE A 66 -0.48 6.42 -0.84
C ILE A 66 -1.18 6.68 0.50
N GLU A 67 -1.14 7.92 1.01
CA GLU A 67 -1.85 8.29 2.23
C GLU A 67 -3.36 8.33 2.01
N LEU A 68 -3.80 8.84 0.85
CA LEU A 68 -5.20 8.79 0.44
C LEU A 68 -5.72 7.34 0.47
N LEU A 69 -5.00 6.43 -0.18
CA LEU A 69 -5.29 5.00 -0.20
C LEU A 69 -5.40 4.44 1.23
N ARG A 70 -4.40 4.71 2.08
CA ARG A 70 -4.35 4.24 3.47
C ARG A 70 -5.56 4.73 4.28
N LYS A 71 -6.01 5.96 4.02
CA LYS A 71 -7.19 6.56 4.66
C LYS A 71 -8.50 6.01 4.10
N LEU A 72 -8.59 5.72 2.80
CA LEU A 72 -9.83 5.24 2.17
C LEU A 72 -10.08 3.76 2.40
N ARG A 73 -9.03 2.93 2.53
CA ARG A 73 -9.16 1.47 2.65
C ARG A 73 -10.13 1.00 3.75
N PRO A 74 -10.14 1.59 4.96
CA PRO A 74 -11.13 1.23 5.99
C PRO A 74 -12.58 1.54 5.61
N PHE A 75 -12.82 2.57 4.80
CA PHE A 75 -14.17 2.99 4.38
C PHE A 75 -14.65 2.30 3.10
N MET A 76 -13.71 1.86 2.26
CA MET A 76 -13.98 1.20 0.97
C MET A 76 -13.29 -0.17 0.88
N PRO A 77 -13.57 -1.13 1.78
CA PRO A 77 -12.83 -2.39 1.87
C PRO A 77 -13.01 -3.30 0.64
N ARG A 78 -14.08 -3.09 -0.13
CA ARG A 78 -14.37 -3.85 -1.36
C ARG A 78 -13.84 -3.20 -2.63
N ALA A 79 -13.50 -1.91 -2.58
CA ALA A 79 -12.97 -1.22 -3.74
C ALA A 79 -11.54 -1.69 -4.03
N GLN A 80 -11.24 -1.85 -5.31
CA GLN A 80 -9.89 -2.11 -5.79
C GLN A 80 -9.17 -0.78 -5.99
N PHE A 81 -7.92 -0.70 -5.57
CA PHE A 81 -7.11 0.50 -5.74
C PHE A 81 -6.00 0.23 -6.75
N MET A 82 -6.06 0.95 -7.86
CA MET A 82 -5.06 0.93 -8.92
C MET A 82 -4.20 2.19 -8.78
N VAL A 83 -2.91 2.01 -8.48
CA VAL A 83 -1.95 3.11 -8.58
C VAL A 83 -1.59 3.31 -10.04
N PHE A 84 -1.63 4.55 -10.51
CA PHE A 84 -1.29 4.94 -11.88
C PHE A 84 -0.31 6.13 -11.88
N THR A 85 0.97 5.87 -12.09
CA THR A 85 2.01 6.86 -11.79
C THR A 85 3.22 6.83 -12.74
N VAL A 86 4.00 7.91 -12.79
CA VAL A 86 5.27 7.94 -13.55
C VAL A 86 6.42 7.30 -12.79
N HIS A 87 6.24 7.08 -11.49
CA HIS A 87 7.27 6.59 -10.60
C HIS A 87 7.34 5.07 -10.62
N ASP A 88 8.53 4.50 -10.80
CA ASP A 88 8.75 3.05 -10.82
C ASP A 88 9.83 2.60 -9.81
N ASP A 89 10.13 3.45 -8.82
CA ASP A 89 11.11 3.14 -7.78
C ASP A 89 10.56 2.16 -6.73
N ASP A 90 11.47 1.33 -6.20
CA ASP A 90 11.14 0.19 -5.32
C ASP A 90 10.41 0.62 -4.05
N LEU A 91 10.81 1.74 -3.46
CA LEU A 91 10.25 2.23 -2.20
C LEU A 91 8.79 2.62 -2.37
N ARG A 92 8.45 3.37 -3.42
CA ARG A 92 7.06 3.79 -3.66
C ARG A 92 6.15 2.65 -4.04
N VAL A 93 6.63 1.72 -4.86
CA VAL A 93 5.91 0.48 -5.20
C VAL A 93 5.54 -0.27 -3.92
N PHE A 94 6.52 -0.50 -3.04
CA PHE A 94 6.30 -1.24 -1.81
C PHE A 94 5.38 -0.50 -0.84
N GLU A 95 5.59 0.80 -0.62
CA GLU A 95 4.74 1.65 0.22
C GLU A 95 3.28 1.62 -0.24
N ALA A 96 3.03 1.69 -1.55
CA ALA A 96 1.70 1.63 -2.12
C ALA A 96 1.02 0.28 -1.87
N LEU A 97 1.72 -0.82 -2.13
CA LEU A 97 1.19 -2.17 -1.91
C LEU A 97 0.93 -2.44 -0.43
N LYS A 98 1.85 -2.01 0.45
CA LYS A 98 1.69 -2.09 1.91
C LYS A 98 0.52 -1.25 2.42
N ALA A 99 0.21 -0.13 1.76
CA ALA A 99 -0.96 0.69 2.05
C ALA A 99 -2.29 0.07 1.56
N GLY A 100 -2.23 -1.04 0.80
CA GLY A 100 -3.40 -1.78 0.32
C GLY A 100 -3.76 -1.52 -1.14
N ALA A 101 -2.80 -1.09 -1.97
CA ALA A 101 -2.98 -1.03 -3.41
C ALA A 101 -3.09 -2.46 -3.96
N ASN A 102 -4.04 -2.67 -4.87
CA ASN A 102 -4.26 -3.96 -5.52
C ASN A 102 -3.46 -4.08 -6.83
N SER A 103 -3.10 -2.95 -7.41
CA SER A 103 -2.40 -2.85 -8.69
C SER A 103 -1.44 -1.66 -8.69
N TYR A 104 -0.38 -1.77 -9.50
CA TYR A 104 0.58 -0.69 -9.73
C TYR A 104 0.92 -0.61 -11.21
N MET A 105 0.44 0.45 -11.87
CA MET A 105 0.59 0.69 -13.29
C MET A 105 1.35 1.99 -13.57
N LEU A 106 2.13 1.98 -14.65
CA LEU A 106 2.89 3.16 -15.08
C LEU A 106 2.06 4.02 -16.04
N LYS A 107 2.21 5.36 -15.98
CA LYS A 107 1.53 6.28 -16.92
C LYS A 107 1.98 6.09 -18.39
N SER A 108 3.06 5.35 -18.63
CA SER A 108 3.53 4.93 -19.96
C SER A 108 2.76 3.72 -20.52
N SER A 109 1.85 3.12 -19.75
CA SER A 109 1.06 1.96 -20.18
C SER A 109 0.13 2.32 -21.33
N ALA A 110 -0.06 1.38 -22.27
CA ALA A 110 -1.00 1.57 -23.37
C ALA A 110 -2.45 1.63 -22.86
N PRO A 111 -3.37 2.35 -23.54
CA PRO A 111 -4.78 2.42 -23.17
C PRO A 111 -5.44 1.06 -22.93
N ILE A 112 -5.13 0.08 -23.78
CA ILE A 112 -5.69 -1.27 -23.68
C ILE A 112 -5.26 -1.96 -22.38
N ALA A 113 -4.01 -1.78 -21.97
CA ALA A 113 -3.48 -2.38 -20.75
C ALA A 113 -4.15 -1.81 -19.49
N ILE A 114 -4.57 -0.53 -19.51
CA ILE A 114 -5.32 0.08 -18.40
C ILE A 114 -6.68 -0.61 -18.25
N LEU A 115 -7.41 -0.78 -19.35
CA LEU A 115 -8.72 -1.44 -19.35
C LEU A 115 -8.61 -2.91 -18.94
N GLU A 116 -7.63 -3.63 -19.49
CA GLU A 116 -7.37 -5.03 -19.11
C GLU A 116 -6.98 -5.14 -17.63
N GLY A 117 -6.15 -4.22 -17.12
CA GLY A 117 -5.79 -4.17 -15.70
C GLY A 117 -7.00 -3.94 -14.79
N VAL A 118 -7.93 -3.05 -15.17
CA VAL A 118 -9.17 -2.86 -14.41
C VAL A 118 -10.00 -4.14 -14.39
N ARG A 119 -10.14 -4.85 -15.52
CA ARG A 119 -10.86 -6.12 -15.57
C ARG A 119 -10.18 -7.19 -14.72
N GLU A 120 -8.86 -7.30 -14.81
CA GLU A 120 -8.07 -8.27 -14.05
C GLU A 120 -8.22 -8.04 -12.52
N LEU A 121 -8.15 -6.79 -12.07
CA LEU A 121 -8.39 -6.41 -10.68
C LEU A 121 -9.74 -6.92 -10.17
N MET A 122 -10.79 -6.75 -10.98
CA MET A 122 -12.14 -7.17 -10.60
C MET A 122 -12.31 -8.70 -10.55
N HIS A 123 -11.42 -9.44 -11.21
CA HIS A 123 -11.37 -10.91 -11.12
C HIS A 123 -10.39 -11.40 -10.03
N GLY A 124 -9.87 -10.50 -9.19
CA GLY A 124 -8.98 -10.82 -8.07
C GLY A 124 -7.50 -10.91 -8.45
N GLY A 125 -7.12 -10.51 -9.67
CA GLY A 125 -5.73 -10.38 -10.06
C GLY A 125 -5.07 -9.11 -9.50
N ALA A 126 -3.78 -8.97 -9.77
CA ALA A 126 -2.95 -7.87 -9.29
C ALA A 126 -2.05 -7.35 -10.43
N PRO A 127 -2.64 -6.65 -11.43
CA PRO A 127 -1.90 -6.23 -12.60
C PRO A 127 -0.77 -5.27 -12.20
N MET A 128 0.42 -5.59 -12.68
CA MET A 128 1.62 -4.78 -12.50
C MET A 128 2.61 -5.12 -13.61
N SER A 129 3.54 -4.22 -13.88
CA SER A 129 4.60 -4.52 -14.86
C SER A 129 5.46 -5.67 -14.36
N ALA A 130 6.03 -6.44 -15.30
CA ALA A 130 6.98 -7.50 -14.96
C ALA A 130 8.18 -6.98 -14.16
N SER A 131 8.59 -5.72 -14.39
CA SER A 131 9.64 -5.06 -13.61
C SER A 131 9.22 -4.84 -12.15
N VAL A 132 8.00 -4.36 -11.91
CA VAL A 132 7.44 -4.17 -10.55
C VAL A 132 7.29 -5.51 -9.83
N ALA A 133 6.74 -6.53 -10.50
CA ALA A 133 6.60 -7.87 -9.95
C ALA A 133 7.97 -8.47 -9.56
N ARG A 134 8.98 -8.33 -10.43
CA ARG A 134 10.34 -8.81 -10.14
C ARG A 134 10.94 -8.14 -8.92
N ARG A 135 10.82 -6.82 -8.80
CA ARG A 135 11.29 -6.05 -7.63
C ARG A 135 10.60 -6.50 -6.34
N LEU A 136 9.29 -6.78 -6.38
CA LEU A 136 8.55 -7.33 -5.25
C LEU A 136 9.12 -8.69 -4.81
N VAL A 137 9.33 -9.59 -5.77
CA VAL A 137 9.91 -10.92 -5.50
C VAL A 137 11.31 -10.79 -4.92
N ASP A 138 12.15 -9.90 -5.46
CA ASP A 138 13.50 -9.65 -4.96
C ASP A 138 13.49 -9.09 -3.53
N HIS A 139 12.51 -8.25 -3.17
CA HIS A 139 12.34 -7.72 -1.81
C HIS A 139 11.87 -8.79 -0.81
N LEU A 140 11.09 -9.78 -1.25
CA LEU A 140 10.64 -10.89 -0.40
C LEU A 140 11.71 -11.96 -0.19
N ARG A 141 12.79 -11.95 -0.97
CA ARG A 141 13.91 -12.86 -0.73
C ARG A 141 14.54 -12.49 0.61
N PRO A 142 14.68 -13.45 1.54
CA PRO A 142 15.41 -13.20 2.77
C PRO A 142 16.82 -12.78 2.39
N THR A 143 17.26 -11.62 2.88
CA THR A 143 18.67 -11.25 2.83
C THR A 143 19.41 -12.28 3.67
N SER A 144 20.05 -13.26 3.02
CA SER A 144 20.99 -14.16 3.66
C SER A 144 22.25 -13.38 4.03
N SER A 145 22.11 -12.58 5.09
CA SER A 145 23.19 -12.00 5.89
C SER A 145 22.76 -11.98 7.35
N THR A 146 22.30 -13.13 7.84
CA THR A 146 22.70 -13.57 9.17
C THR A 146 24.14 -14.01 9.03
N THR A 147 25.08 -13.07 9.22
CA THR A 147 26.36 -13.49 9.81
C THR A 147 26.00 -14.06 11.16
N ALA A 148 26.19 -15.37 11.29
CA ALA A 148 26.42 -16.00 12.56
C ALA A 148 27.49 -15.20 13.31
N ASN A 149 27.05 -14.36 14.23
CA ASN A 149 27.83 -13.80 15.32
C ASN A 149 26.89 -13.73 16.53
N ASP A 150 26.41 -14.92 16.92
CA ASP A 150 26.00 -15.17 18.28
C ASP A 150 27.15 -15.93 18.96
N HIS A 151 27.55 -15.37 20.11
CA HIS A 151 28.32 -15.96 21.22
C HIS A 151 29.83 -15.66 21.35
N GLU A 152 30.15 -14.51 21.95
CA GLU A 152 31.09 -14.36 23.09
C GLU A 152 31.08 -12.86 23.48
N ALA A 153 30.76 -12.39 24.70
CA ALA A 153 30.85 -13.00 26.01
C ALA A 153 29.79 -12.38 26.94
N LEU A 154 28.78 -13.16 27.33
CA LEU A 154 28.11 -12.97 28.61
C LEU A 154 28.82 -13.88 29.61
N THR A 155 29.44 -13.27 30.62
CA THR A 155 30.28 -13.98 31.61
C THR A 155 29.47 -15.03 32.39
N PRO A 156 30.09 -16.11 32.90
CA PRO A 156 29.40 -17.24 33.56
C PRO A 156 28.57 -16.90 34.81
N ARG A 157 28.54 -15.64 35.26
CA ARG A 157 27.87 -15.21 36.49
C ARG A 157 26.39 -14.87 36.34
N GLU A 158 25.86 -14.70 35.12
CA GLU A 158 24.46 -14.23 34.93
C GLU A 158 23.46 -15.35 34.57
N LYS A 159 23.91 -16.58 34.34
CA LYS A 159 23.02 -17.73 34.04
C LYS A 159 22.37 -18.40 35.26
N ARG A 160 22.60 -17.89 36.47
CA ARG A 160 22.02 -18.45 37.71
C ARG A 160 20.98 -17.50 38.32
N CYS A 161 19.95 -17.12 37.57
CA CYS A 161 18.76 -16.52 38.19
C CYS A 161 17.44 -16.75 37.44
N TRP A 162 17.40 -17.63 36.43
CA TRP A 162 16.16 -17.81 35.63
C TRP A 162 15.57 -19.22 35.62
N ILE A 163 15.96 -20.06 36.57
CA ILE A 163 15.28 -21.34 36.80
C ILE A 163 14.84 -21.39 38.26
N ASN A 164 13.52 -21.28 38.43
CA ASN A 164 12.71 -21.46 39.64
C ASN A 164 12.56 -20.27 40.60
N LEU A 165 11.52 -19.46 40.37
CA LEU A 165 10.78 -18.81 41.46
C LEU A 165 9.27 -19.03 41.30
N PRO A 166 8.58 -19.61 42.30
CA PRO A 166 7.12 -19.78 42.33
C PRO A 166 6.35 -18.45 42.41
N LYS A 167 5.07 -18.53 42.01
CA LYS A 167 4.07 -17.45 42.02
C LYS A 167 3.79 -16.93 43.44
N ASP A 168 4.53 -15.92 43.87
CA ASP A 168 4.18 -14.98 44.95
C ASP A 168 5.37 -14.02 45.08
N CYS A 169 5.23 -12.77 44.60
CA CYS A 169 5.88 -11.67 45.33
C CYS A 169 5.24 -10.32 44.96
N SER A 170 4.70 -9.67 45.97
CA SER A 170 4.13 -8.32 45.92
C SER A 170 5.22 -7.26 45.73
N ILE A 171 5.12 -6.46 44.67
CA ILE A 171 6.05 -5.35 44.42
C ILE A 171 5.66 -4.19 45.34
N ARG A 172 6.36 -4.05 46.48
CA ARG A 172 6.44 -2.79 47.22
C ARG A 172 7.67 -2.00 46.77
N ARG A 173 7.44 -0.71 46.47
CA ARG A 173 8.45 0.31 46.17
C ARG A 173 9.35 0.58 47.38
N SER A 174 10.67 0.62 47.18
CA SER A 174 11.54 1.64 47.80
C SER A 174 12.99 1.57 47.32
N HIS A 175 13.46 2.70 46.78
CA HIS A 175 14.75 3.36 47.04
C HIS A 175 15.98 2.50 47.38
N SER A 176 17.07 2.68 46.59
CA SER A 176 18.37 3.18 47.08
C SER A 176 19.55 2.63 46.26
N ARG A 177 20.34 3.59 45.76
CA ARG A 177 21.74 3.52 45.32
C ARG A 177 22.61 2.57 46.17
N LYS A 178 23.58 1.92 45.51
CA LYS A 178 24.99 1.65 45.93
C LYS A 178 25.66 0.82 44.82
N VAL A 179 26.48 1.42 43.97
CA VAL A 179 27.97 1.46 44.03
C VAL A 179 28.57 0.06 44.13
N CYS A 180 29.11 -0.43 43.00
CA CYS A 180 29.97 -1.61 42.92
C CYS A 180 31.36 -1.30 43.51
N PRO A 181 32.00 -2.26 44.21
CA PRO A 181 33.45 -2.35 44.27
C PRO A 181 34.06 -2.86 42.95
#